data_AF-A0A485JJI4-F1
#
_entry.id   AF-A0A485JJI4-F1
#
_cell.length_a   1.000
_cell.length_b   1.000
_cell.length_c   1.000
_cell.angle_alpha   90.00
_cell.angle_beta   90.00
_cell.angle_gamma   90.00
#
_symmetry.space_group_name_H-M   'P 1'
#
loop_
_entity.id
_entity.type
_entity.pdbx_description
1 polymer ?
#
loop_
_entity_poly.entity_id
_entity_poly.type
_entity_poly.pdbx_seq_one_letter_code
_entity_poly.pdbx_strand_id
1 'polypeptide(L)'
;MSININRLIKYIGGSYPELINNSVITYKTEPKGYAGSPNLNLEMAKEGVFLSFRRDGKIFNEMTLYIQHDKVENWIFPNELPLPLQSKMSHKWVHETFGLPDKSIPPRMIGIKMFGWVERFSIGGFHIPVTMRVAYDSDELVKSITYMPTSELRW
;
A
#
# COMPACT_ATOMS: atom_id res chain seq x y z
N MET A 1 -9.13 15.50 4.50
CA MET A 1 -8.67 15.04 5.83
C MET A 1 -7.27 14.47 5.62
N SER A 2 -6.31 14.76 6.49
CA SER A 2 -4.94 14.20 6.35
C SER A 2 -4.84 12.89 7.14
N ILE A 3 -4.26 11.86 6.53
CA ILE A 3 -3.96 10.56 7.15
C ILE A 3 -2.48 10.53 7.51
N ASN A 4 -2.18 10.16 8.76
CA ASN A 4 -0.82 9.89 9.17
C ASN A 4 -0.40 8.48 8.70
N ILE A 5 0.28 8.41 7.57
CA ILE A 5 0.72 7.14 6.96
C ILE A 5 1.68 6.36 7.86
N ASN A 6 2.63 7.04 8.51
CA ASN A 6 3.56 6.44 9.48
C ASN A 6 2.82 5.70 10.60
N ARG A 7 1.78 6.33 11.14
CA ARG A 7 0.96 5.75 12.21
C ARG A 7 0.20 4.55 11.69
N LEU A 8 -0.37 4.63 10.49
CA LEU A 8 -1.17 3.57 9.91
C LEU A 8 -0.36 2.30 9.65
N ILE A 9 0.85 2.39 9.08
CA ILE A 9 1.71 1.20 8.85
C ILE A 9 1.99 0.46 10.17
N LYS A 10 2.18 1.17 11.28
CA LYS A 10 2.44 0.56 12.59
C LYS A 10 1.27 -0.28 13.13
N TYR A 11 0.05 -0.06 12.62
CA TYR A 11 -1.15 -0.80 13.02
C TYR A 11 -1.45 -2.00 12.12
N ILE A 12 -0.64 -2.28 11.10
CA ILE A 12 -0.77 -3.51 10.31
C ILE A 12 -0.68 -4.72 11.26
N GLY A 13 -1.63 -5.64 11.16
CA GLY A 13 -1.83 -6.76 12.09
C GLY A 13 -2.81 -6.48 13.22
N GLY A 14 -3.15 -5.21 13.48
CA GLY A 14 -4.16 -4.80 14.46
C GLY A 14 -5.60 -4.93 13.93
N SER A 15 -6.58 -4.85 14.81
CA SER A 15 -8.00 -4.95 14.49
C SER A 15 -8.63 -3.60 14.10
N TYR A 16 -9.67 -3.60 13.26
CA TYR A 16 -10.40 -2.38 12.89
C TYR A 16 -10.89 -1.54 14.09
N PRO A 17 -11.45 -2.14 15.17
CA PRO A 17 -11.79 -1.38 16.38
C PRO A 17 -10.59 -0.66 17.02
N GLU A 18 -9.40 -1.26 17.04
CA GLU A 18 -8.19 -0.60 17.56
C GLU A 18 -7.80 0.61 16.71
N LEU A 19 -7.92 0.53 15.38
CA LEU A 19 -7.65 1.67 14.50
C LEU A 19 -8.62 2.83 14.78
N ILE A 20 -9.89 2.54 15.07
CA ILE A 20 -10.91 3.56 15.38
C ILE A 20 -10.72 4.13 16.79
N ASN A 21 -10.55 3.27 17.80
CA ASN A 21 -10.43 3.68 19.20
C ASN A 21 -9.16 4.50 19.44
N ASN A 22 -8.08 4.22 18.70
CA ASN A 22 -6.86 5.01 18.74
C ASN A 22 -6.91 6.23 17.80
N SER A 23 -8.01 6.48 17.10
CA SER A 23 -8.14 7.57 16.11
C SER A 23 -7.03 7.53 15.04
N VAL A 24 -6.62 6.33 14.60
CA VAL A 24 -5.66 6.15 13.50
C VAL A 24 -6.35 6.46 12.16
N ILE A 25 -7.61 6.03 12.05
CA ILE A 25 -8.53 6.44 11.00
C ILE A 25 -9.77 7.04 11.64
N THR A 26 -10.34 8.08 11.04
CA THR A 26 -11.60 8.69 11.54
C THR A 26 -12.77 8.49 10.57
N TYR A 27 -12.59 7.62 9.56
CA TYR A 27 -13.66 7.27 8.65
C TYR A 27 -14.72 6.45 9.41
N LYS A 28 -15.96 6.93 9.35
CA LYS A 28 -17.12 6.22 9.95
C LYS A 28 -17.59 5.07 9.08
N THR A 29 -17.18 5.03 7.82
CA THR A 29 -17.54 3.95 6.89
C THR A 29 -16.78 2.70 7.25
N GLU A 30 -17.50 1.64 7.64
CA GLU A 30 -16.88 0.35 7.89
C GLU A 30 -16.32 -0.28 6.60
N PRO A 31 -15.24 -1.07 6.69
CA PRO A 31 -14.73 -1.87 5.57
C PRO A 31 -15.80 -2.83 5.06
N LYS A 32 -15.95 -2.92 3.73
CA LYS A 32 -16.97 -3.74 3.07
C LYS A 32 -16.34 -4.77 2.12
N GLY A 33 -17.01 -5.89 1.92
CA GLY A 33 -16.61 -6.88 0.93
C GLY A 33 -17.76 -7.79 0.53
N TYR A 34 -17.69 -8.40 -0.65
CA TYR A 34 -18.71 -9.30 -1.17
C TYR A 34 -18.90 -10.53 -0.26
N ALA A 35 -20.08 -11.14 -0.27
CA ALA A 35 -20.31 -12.41 0.43
C ALA A 35 -19.29 -13.47 -0.03
N GLY A 36 -18.70 -14.21 0.91
CA GLY A 36 -17.65 -15.19 0.62
C GLY A 36 -16.23 -14.64 0.42
N SER A 37 -16.04 -13.32 0.31
CA SER A 37 -14.68 -12.73 0.26
C SER A 37 -13.96 -12.89 1.60
N PRO A 38 -12.72 -13.41 1.64
CA PRO A 38 -11.93 -13.48 2.86
C PRO A 38 -11.51 -12.10 3.36
N ASN A 39 -11.59 -11.07 2.51
CA ASN A 39 -11.19 -9.71 2.82
C ASN A 39 -12.36 -8.72 2.79
N LEU A 40 -12.25 -7.68 3.61
CA LEU A 40 -13.05 -6.46 3.62
C LEU A 40 -12.14 -5.31 3.24
N ASN A 41 -12.65 -4.35 2.47
CA ASN A 41 -11.86 -3.27 1.91
C ASN A 41 -12.44 -1.92 2.30
N LEU A 42 -11.56 -0.94 2.49
CA LEU A 42 -11.91 0.46 2.68
C LEU A 42 -11.08 1.29 1.69
N GLU A 43 -11.75 1.87 0.71
CA GLU A 43 -11.14 2.75 -0.28
C GLU A 43 -11.26 4.20 0.17
N MET A 44 -10.12 4.84 0.40
CA MET A 44 -9.99 6.25 0.80
C MET A 44 -9.41 7.03 -0.39
N ALA A 45 -10.16 7.04 -1.50
CA ALA A 45 -9.67 7.54 -2.80
C ALA A 45 -9.19 9.00 -2.74
N LYS A 46 -9.87 9.86 -1.96
CA LYS A 46 -9.47 11.26 -1.79
C LYS A 46 -8.15 11.42 -1.03
N GLU A 47 -7.78 10.43 -0.24
CA GLU A 47 -6.54 10.37 0.51
C GLU A 47 -5.47 9.53 -0.21
N GLY A 48 -5.80 8.91 -1.35
CA GLY A 48 -4.87 8.06 -2.09
C GLY A 48 -4.51 6.77 -1.35
N VAL A 49 -5.35 6.31 -0.42
CA VAL A 49 -5.06 5.13 0.42
C VAL A 49 -6.14 4.06 0.23
N PHE A 50 -5.71 2.82 0.15
CA PHE A 50 -6.58 1.65 0.20
C PHE A 50 -6.19 0.75 1.36
N LEU A 51 -7.17 0.32 2.15
CA LEU A 51 -6.99 -0.61 3.26
C LEU A 51 -7.70 -1.91 2.97
N SER A 52 -7.03 -3.04 3.22
CA SER A 52 -7.64 -4.36 3.25
C SER A 52 -7.56 -4.96 4.64
N PHE A 53 -8.64 -5.60 5.05
CA PHE A 53 -8.80 -6.25 6.32
C PHE A 53 -9.21 -7.70 6.09
N ARG A 54 -8.65 -8.65 6.83
CA ARG A 54 -9.20 -10.00 6.90
C ARG A 54 -10.58 -9.93 7.54
N ARG A 55 -11.55 -10.61 6.94
CA ARG A 55 -12.93 -10.64 7.42
C ARG A 55 -13.02 -11.25 8.80
N ASP A 56 -12.32 -12.36 9.00
CA ASP A 56 -12.16 -12.97 10.31
C ASP A 56 -11.36 -12.03 11.22
N GLY A 57 -12.00 -11.57 12.30
CA GLY A 57 -11.43 -10.61 13.26
C GLY A 57 -11.32 -9.15 12.78
N LYS A 58 -11.70 -8.82 11.53
CA LYS A 58 -11.49 -7.47 10.93
C LYS A 58 -10.04 -6.99 11.08
N ILE A 59 -9.07 -7.87 10.85
CA ILE A 59 -7.64 -7.61 11.05
C ILE A 59 -7.06 -6.85 9.87
N PHE A 60 -6.42 -5.70 10.13
CA PHE A 60 -5.79 -4.87 9.13
C PHE A 60 -4.59 -5.56 8.50
N ASN A 61 -4.71 -5.94 7.23
CA ASN A 61 -3.79 -6.85 6.57
C ASN A 61 -2.95 -6.18 5.48
N GLU A 62 -3.49 -5.19 4.79
CA GLU A 62 -2.78 -4.56 3.68
C GLU A 62 -3.12 -3.08 3.60
N MET A 63 -2.11 -2.27 3.32
CA MET A 63 -2.27 -0.86 2.99
C MET A 63 -1.61 -0.59 1.65
N THR A 64 -2.33 0.04 0.72
CA THR A 64 -1.75 0.53 -0.54
C THR A 64 -1.85 2.04 -0.61
N LEU A 65 -0.72 2.69 -0.92
CA LEU A 65 -0.60 4.10 -1.25
C LEU A 65 -0.58 4.25 -2.77
N TYR A 66 -1.49 5.05 -3.31
CA TYR A 66 -1.54 5.38 -4.74
C TYR A 66 -0.74 6.66 -4.99
N ILE A 67 0.55 6.50 -5.27
CA ILE A 67 1.46 7.61 -5.59
C ILE A 67 1.01 8.30 -6.87
N GLN A 68 0.58 7.50 -7.85
CA GLN A 68 -0.07 7.97 -9.07
C GLN A 68 -1.55 7.56 -9.08
N HIS A 69 -2.34 8.32 -9.83
CA HIS A 69 -3.76 8.03 -10.02
C HIS A 69 -4.18 8.26 -11.48
N ASP A 70 -4.14 7.21 -12.31
CA ASP A 70 -4.35 7.27 -13.76
C ASP A 70 -5.63 8.01 -14.20
N LYS A 71 -6.68 8.04 -13.36
CA LYS A 71 -7.98 8.64 -13.68
C LYS A 71 -8.13 10.10 -13.23
N VAL A 72 -7.13 10.67 -12.57
CA VAL A 72 -7.19 12.04 -12.02
C VAL A 72 -6.02 12.83 -12.59
N GLU A 73 -6.35 13.84 -13.40
CA GLU A 73 -5.34 14.77 -13.92
C GLU A 73 -4.67 15.54 -12.79
N ASN A 74 -3.37 15.78 -12.93
CA ASN A 74 -2.55 16.51 -11.95
C ASN A 74 -2.64 15.94 -10.53
N TRP A 75 -2.80 14.62 -10.40
CA TRP A 75 -2.80 13.96 -9.09
C TRP A 75 -1.50 14.24 -8.33
N ILE A 76 -1.66 14.74 -7.12
CA ILE A 76 -0.59 14.87 -6.13
C ILE A 76 -1.04 14.06 -4.92
N PHE A 77 -0.19 13.14 -4.46
CA PHE A 77 -0.50 12.35 -3.28
C PHE A 77 -0.78 13.29 -2.09
N PRO A 78 -1.95 13.20 -1.46
CA PRO A 78 -2.48 14.27 -0.61
C PRO A 78 -1.96 14.23 0.85
N ASN A 79 -1.19 13.20 1.21
CA ASN A 79 -0.68 13.00 2.56
C ASN A 79 0.85 13.04 2.59
N GLU A 80 1.41 13.30 3.76
CA GLU A 80 2.86 13.17 3.97
C GLU A 80 3.28 11.70 3.86
N LEU A 81 4.26 11.45 2.99
CA LEU A 81 4.85 10.13 2.83
C LEU A 81 5.87 9.88 3.95
N PRO A 82 5.96 8.64 4.46
CA PRO A 82 6.97 8.30 5.45
C PRO A 82 8.36 8.38 4.82
N LEU A 83 9.32 9.01 5.50
CA LEU A 83 10.71 9.04 5.04
C LEU A 83 11.23 7.60 4.88
N PRO A 84 12.00 7.32 3.81
CA PRO A 84 12.57 8.25 2.84
C PRO A 84 11.70 8.51 1.58
N LEU A 85 10.46 8.02 1.54
CA LEU A 85 9.61 8.10 0.34
C LEU A 85 9.32 9.53 -0.10
N GLN A 86 9.18 9.70 -1.42
CA GLN A 86 8.96 10.99 -2.09
C GLN A 86 7.73 10.90 -3.01
N SER A 87 7.16 12.05 -3.39
CA SER A 87 5.98 12.09 -4.27
C SER A 87 6.27 11.63 -5.70
N LYS A 88 7.54 11.69 -6.13
CA LYS A 88 8.00 11.20 -7.43
C LYS A 88 9.26 10.38 -7.24
N MET A 89 9.17 9.09 -7.52
CA MET A 89 10.25 8.13 -7.33
C MET A 89 10.40 7.31 -8.61
N SER A 90 11.61 7.20 -9.13
CA SER A 90 11.92 6.28 -10.23
C SER A 90 12.38 4.93 -9.69
N HIS A 91 12.33 3.90 -10.53
CA HIS A 91 12.91 2.58 -10.25
C HIS A 91 14.35 2.67 -9.76
N LYS A 92 15.18 3.47 -10.45
CA LYS A 92 16.56 3.76 -10.04
C LYS A 92 16.64 4.36 -8.63
N TRP A 93 15.84 5.38 -8.32
CA TRP A 93 15.86 6.03 -6.99
C TRP A 93 15.46 5.05 -5.88
N VAL A 94 14.49 4.16 -6.13
CA VAL A 94 14.08 3.13 -5.17
C VAL A 94 15.26 2.20 -4.86
N HIS A 95 16.00 1.77 -5.87
CA HIS A 95 17.17 0.89 -5.68
C HIS A 95 18.31 1.59 -4.96
N GLU A 96 18.56 2.88 -5.26
CA GLU A 96 19.55 3.69 -4.53
C GLU A 96 19.18 3.88 -3.05
N THR A 97 17.88 3.92 -2.74
CA THR A 97 17.38 4.20 -1.38
C THR A 97 17.22 2.93 -0.53
N PHE A 98 16.70 1.85 -1.13
CA PHE A 98 16.33 0.62 -0.42
C PHE A 98 17.24 -0.57 -0.76
N GLY A 99 18.18 -0.41 -1.70
CA GLY A 99 19.03 -1.49 -2.19
C GLY A 99 18.30 -2.37 -3.22
N LEU A 100 18.80 -3.59 -3.39
CA LEU A 100 18.20 -4.54 -4.32
C LEU A 100 16.94 -5.19 -3.71
N PRO A 101 15.89 -5.42 -4.52
CA PRO A 101 14.70 -6.10 -4.05
C PRO A 101 14.96 -7.58 -3.77
N ASP A 102 14.21 -8.15 -2.84
CA ASP A 102 14.23 -9.59 -2.56
C ASP A 102 13.67 -10.41 -3.73
N LYS A 103 12.77 -9.80 -4.52
CA LYS A 103 12.14 -10.39 -5.69
C LYS A 103 11.60 -9.31 -6.61
N SER A 104 11.72 -9.54 -7.92
CA SER A 104 11.18 -8.66 -8.95
C SER A 104 10.38 -9.46 -9.97
N ILE A 105 9.26 -8.91 -10.43
CA ILE A 105 8.54 -9.32 -11.62
C ILE A 105 8.82 -8.25 -12.70
N PRO A 106 9.38 -8.64 -13.86
CA PRO A 106 9.62 -7.72 -14.96
C PRO A 106 8.31 -7.23 -15.60
N PRO A 107 8.36 -6.11 -16.34
CA PRO A 107 7.24 -5.60 -17.09
C PRO A 107 6.70 -6.68 -18.02
N ARG A 108 5.38 -6.77 -18.12
CA ARG A 108 4.72 -7.77 -18.94
C ARG A 108 3.40 -7.26 -19.47
N MET A 109 3.06 -7.73 -20.66
CA MET A 109 1.75 -7.53 -21.24
C MET A 109 0.81 -8.63 -20.77
N ILE A 110 -0.35 -8.26 -20.23
CA ILE A 110 -1.44 -9.20 -19.92
C ILE A 110 -2.67 -8.73 -20.69
N GLY A 111 -3.09 -9.52 -21.68
CA GLY A 111 -4.08 -9.09 -22.66
C GLY A 111 -3.57 -7.89 -23.44
N ILE A 112 -4.31 -6.77 -23.39
CA ILE A 112 -3.93 -5.51 -24.05
C ILE A 112 -3.26 -4.49 -23.12
N LYS A 113 -3.07 -4.83 -21.84
CA LYS A 113 -2.56 -3.90 -20.83
C LYS A 113 -1.08 -4.19 -20.53
N MET A 114 -0.26 -3.14 -20.63
CA MET A 114 1.12 -3.17 -20.17
C MET A 114 1.16 -2.96 -18.64
N PHE A 115 1.87 -3.83 -17.95
CA PHE A 115 2.20 -3.68 -16.53
C PHE A 115 3.70 -3.44 -16.41
N GLY A 116 4.09 -2.45 -15.60
CA GLY A 116 5.49 -2.19 -15.28
C GLY A 116 6.07 -3.22 -14.30
N TRP A 117 7.23 -2.90 -13.75
CA TRP A 117 7.88 -3.72 -12.73
C TRP A 117 6.99 -3.86 -11.48
N VAL A 118 7.16 -4.97 -10.77
CA VAL A 118 6.69 -5.13 -9.39
C VAL A 118 7.80 -5.72 -8.56
N GLU A 119 8.18 -5.04 -7.50
CA GLU A 119 9.33 -5.39 -6.68
C GLU A 119 8.97 -5.50 -5.21
N ARG A 120 9.72 -6.32 -4.49
CA ARG A 120 9.50 -6.62 -3.08
C ARG A 120 10.74 -6.27 -2.27
N PHE A 121 10.53 -5.62 -1.13
CA PHE A 121 11.56 -5.30 -0.16
C PHE A 121 11.10 -5.70 1.24
N SER A 122 11.96 -6.39 1.98
CA SER A 122 11.76 -6.67 3.40
C SER A 122 12.14 -5.43 4.20
N ILE A 123 11.19 -4.91 5.00
CA ILE A 123 11.42 -3.69 5.77
C ILE A 123 11.42 -3.99 7.28
N GLY A 124 12.42 -3.44 7.99
CA GLY A 124 12.57 -3.60 9.44
C GLY A 124 11.86 -2.51 10.25
N GLY A 125 11.92 -2.63 11.59
CA GLY A 125 11.44 -1.59 12.51
C GLY A 125 9.94 -1.66 12.87
N PHE A 126 9.26 -2.75 12.51
CA PHE A 126 7.86 -3.00 12.85
C PHE A 126 7.73 -4.12 13.89
N HIS A 127 6.60 -4.14 14.61
CA HIS A 127 6.32 -5.15 15.63
C HIS A 127 6.05 -6.55 15.03
N ILE A 128 5.83 -6.62 13.72
CA ILE A 128 5.75 -7.85 12.92
C ILE A 128 6.61 -7.70 11.66
N PRO A 129 7.05 -8.80 11.02
CA PRO A 129 7.71 -8.73 9.71
C PRO A 129 6.78 -8.15 8.64
N VAL A 130 7.10 -6.96 8.13
CA VAL A 130 6.34 -6.29 7.06
C VAL A 130 7.13 -6.32 5.77
N THR A 131 6.43 -6.59 4.67
CA THR A 131 6.94 -6.49 3.32
C THR A 131 6.42 -5.22 2.67
N MET A 132 7.32 -4.49 1.99
CA MET A 132 6.97 -3.41 1.08
C MET A 132 6.98 -3.92 -0.36
N ARG A 133 5.88 -3.73 -1.09
CA ARG A 133 5.79 -4.01 -2.53
C ARG A 133 5.68 -2.69 -3.28
N VAL A 134 6.55 -2.48 -4.25
CA VAL A 134 6.57 -1.28 -5.10
C VAL A 134 6.14 -1.70 -6.51
N ALA A 135 5.09 -1.08 -7.02
CA ALA A 135 4.64 -1.28 -8.40
C ALA A 135 4.95 -0.03 -9.23
N TYR A 136 5.44 -0.25 -10.44
CA TYR A 136 5.87 0.81 -11.35
C TYR A 136 4.93 0.89 -12.56
N ASP A 137 4.86 2.07 -13.16
CA ASP A 137 4.23 2.28 -14.46
C ASP A 137 5.19 1.87 -15.61
N SER A 138 4.80 2.16 -16.86
CA SER A 138 5.61 1.87 -18.04
C SER A 138 6.83 2.79 -18.19
N ASP A 139 6.83 3.94 -17.52
CA ASP A 139 7.95 4.91 -17.52
C ASP A 139 8.88 4.69 -16.32
N GLU A 140 8.72 3.54 -15.64
CA GLU A 140 9.49 3.13 -14.47
C GLU A 140 9.39 4.10 -13.29
N LEU A 141 8.28 4.83 -13.19
CA LEU A 141 7.95 5.64 -12.01
C LEU A 141 7.08 4.83 -11.06
N VAL A 142 7.26 5.06 -9.76
CA VAL A 142 6.48 4.40 -8.73
C VAL A 142 5.01 4.81 -8.86
N LYS A 143 4.17 3.82 -9.12
CA LYS A 143 2.72 3.96 -9.24
C LYS A 143 2.03 3.75 -7.91
N SER A 144 2.42 2.70 -7.19
CA SER A 144 1.85 2.40 -5.88
C SER A 144 2.84 1.67 -4.98
N ILE A 145 2.62 1.82 -3.68
CA ILE A 145 3.40 1.16 -2.63
C ILE A 145 2.42 0.44 -1.71
N THR A 146 2.61 -0.87 -1.55
CA THR A 146 1.80 -1.71 -0.69
C THR A 146 2.62 -2.20 0.51
N TYR A 147 2.06 -2.10 1.71
CA TYR A 147 2.61 -2.68 2.94
C TYR A 147 1.70 -3.81 3.42
N MET A 148 2.28 -4.96 3.76
CA MET A 148 1.53 -6.12 4.28
C MET A 148 2.41 -6.97 5.19
N PRO A 149 1.84 -7.77 6.12
CA PRO A 149 2.57 -8.81 6.82
C PRO A 149 3.24 -9.76 5.83
N THR A 150 4.48 -10.14 6.10
CA THR A 150 5.24 -11.04 5.23
C THR A 150 4.58 -12.42 5.10
N SER A 151 3.81 -12.84 6.11
CA SER A 151 3.01 -14.07 6.11
C SER A 151 1.86 -14.08 5.10
N GLU A 152 1.43 -12.90 4.64
CA GLU A 152 0.26 -12.72 3.77
C GLU A 152 0.67 -12.52 2.31
N LEU A 153 1.97 -12.49 2.07
CA LEU A 153 2.55 -12.40 0.75
C LEU A 153 2.18 -13.62 -0.10
N ARG A 154 1.57 -13.36 -1.25
CA ARG A 154 1.37 -14.34 -2.33
C ARG A 154 2.15 -13.88 -3.55
N TRP A 155 2.95 -14.76 -4.13
CA TRP A 155 3.79 -14.45 -5.29
C TRP A 155 3.70 -15.53 -6.36
#